data_AF-X1LLX8-F1
#
_entry.id   AF-X1LLX8-F1
#
_cell.length_a   1.000
_cell.length_b   1.000
_cell.length_c   1.000
_cell.angle_alpha   90.00
_cell.angle_beta   90.00
_cell.angle_gamma   90.00
#
_symmetry.space_group_name_H-M   'P 1'
#
loop_
_entity.id
_entity.type
_entity.pdbx_description
1 polymer ?
#
loop_
_entity_poly.entity_id
_entity_poly.type
_entity_poly.pdbx_seq_one_letter_code
_entity_poly.pdbx_strand_id
1 'polypeptide(L)' 'MKVALYARVSSDQQTEKNNSIPSQLRLLHKYAEDHNMEVFKEYIDEGESALSINRPAFLEMIFETKKQI' A
#
# COMPACT_ATOMS: atom_id res chain seq x y z
N MET A 1 -17.13 7.23 -0.54
CA MET A 1 -16.17 7.10 -1.65
C MET A 1 -15.35 5.83 -1.40
N LYS A 2 -15.16 4.95 -2.40
CA LYS A 2 -14.35 3.73 -2.24
C LYS A 2 -12.89 4.01 -2.56
N VAL A 3 -11.97 3.56 -1.72
CA VAL A 3 -10.52 3.77 -1.87
C VAL A 3 -9.73 2.48 -1.63
N ALA A 4 -8.62 2.37 -2.32
CA ALA A 4 -7.60 1.36 -2.05
C ALA A 4 -6.42 2.00 -1.35
N LEU A 5 -5.76 1.26 -0.46
CA LEU A 5 -4.54 1.69 0.21
C LEU A 5 -3.34 0.95 -0.35
N TYR A 6 -2.21 1.64 -0.50
CA TYR A 6 -0.96 1.03 -0.93
C TYR A 6 0.16 1.42 0.04
N ALA A 7 0.90 0.45 0.55
CA ALA A 7 2.04 0.64 1.46
C ALA A 7 3.27 -0.12 0.93
N ARG A 8 4.47 0.45 1.09
CA ARG A 8 5.71 -0.19 0.65
C ARG A 8 6.91 0.13 1.52
N VAL A 9 7.93 -0.72 1.45
CA VAL A 9 9.22 -0.56 2.12
C VAL A 9 10.35 -1.12 1.25
N SER A 10 11.48 -0.40 1.18
CA SER A 10 12.66 -0.84 0.43
C SER A 10 13.56 -1.74 1.28
N SER A 11 14.14 -2.78 0.66
CA SER A 11 15.03 -3.77 1.27
C SER A 11 16.16 -3.17 2.13
N ASP A 12 16.71 -2.03 1.71
CA ASP A 12 17.97 -1.52 2.26
C ASP A 12 17.84 -0.92 3.67
N GLN A 13 16.63 -0.88 4.25
CA GLN A 13 16.38 -0.31 5.57
C GLN A 13 15.78 -1.28 6.59
N GLN A 14 15.69 -2.59 6.30
CA GLN A 14 14.90 -3.50 7.12
C GLN A 14 15.64 -4.75 7.61
N THR A 15 16.40 -4.55 8.67
CA THR A 15 16.41 -5.50 9.79
C THR A 15 16.03 -4.83 11.12
N GLU A 16 15.96 -3.48 11.19
CA GLU A 16 15.75 -2.78 12.48
C GLU A 16 14.32 -2.27 12.73
N LYS A 17 13.41 -2.26 11.74
CA LYS A 17 12.05 -1.71 11.91
C LYS A 17 10.97 -2.53 11.20
N ASN A 18 10.57 -3.65 11.80
CA ASN A 18 9.35 -4.42 11.47
C ASN A 18 8.03 -3.62 11.68
N ASN A 19 8.08 -2.29 11.85
CA ASN A 19 6.94 -1.42 12.21
C ASN A 19 6.54 -0.42 11.12
N SER A 20 7.24 -0.34 9.99
CA SER A 20 7.01 0.71 8.98
C SER A 20 5.74 0.50 8.16
N ILE A 21 5.45 -0.72 7.66
CA ILE A 21 4.19 -1.01 6.94
C ILE A 21 2.97 -0.89 7.85
N PRO A 22 2.93 -1.53 9.05
CA PRO A 22 1.78 -1.38 9.94
C PRO A 22 1.50 0.07 10.35
N SER A 23 2.56 0.88 10.55
CA SER A 23 2.39 2.30 10.87
C SER A 23 1.84 3.10 9.69
N GLN A 24 2.28 2.81 8.46
CA GLN A 24 1.74 3.43 7.25
C GLN A 24 0.25 3.11 7.08
N LEU A 25 -0.13 1.83 7.18
CA LEU A 25 -1.52 1.41 7.05
C LEU A 25 -2.40 2.05 8.12
N ARG A 26 -1.93 2.11 9.37
CA ARG A 26 -2.68 2.77 10.46
C ARG A 26 -2.99 4.24 10.14
N LEU A 27 -2.02 4.99 9.60
CA LEU A 27 -2.22 6.40 9.23
C LEU A 27 -3.19 6.54 8.06
N LEU A 28 -3.08 5.67 7.05
CA LEU A 28 -3.96 5.65 5.89
C LEU A 28 -5.41 5.31 6.26
N HIS A 29 -5.60 4.31 7.13
CA HIS A 29 -6.92 3.95 7.68
C HIS A 29 -7.55 5.08 8.44
N LYS A 30 -6.79 5.73 9.34
CA LYS A 30 -7.28 6.89 10.07
C LYS A 30 -7.72 8.01 9.12
N TYR A 31 -6.92 8.29 8.09
CA TYR A 31 -7.29 9.30 7.10
C TYR A 31 -8.58 8.92 6.36
N ALA A 32 -8.72 7.66 5.94
CA ALA A 32 -9.93 7.18 5.27
C ALA A 32 -11.17 7.31 6.16
N GLU A 33 -11.06 6.90 7.44
CA GLU A 33 -12.12 7.01 8.44
C GLU A 33 -12.53 8.47 8.67
N ASP A 34 -11.56 9.37 8.93
CA ASP A 34 -11.78 10.79 9.17
C ASP A 34 -12.50 11.49 7.98
N HIS A 35 -12.43 10.90 6.77
CA HIS A 35 -13.03 11.43 5.54
C HIS A 35 -14.20 10.60 5.00
N ASN A 36 -14.76 9.67 5.78
CA ASN A 36 -15.87 8.80 5.37
C ASN A 36 -15.58 8.04 4.05
N MET A 37 -14.34 7.59 3.89
CA MET A 37 -13.91 6.75 2.77
C MET A 37 -13.98 5.28 3.18
N GLU A 38 -14.49 4.44 2.28
CA GLU A 38 -14.56 2.99 2.46
C GLU A 38 -13.29 2.37 1.86
N VAL A 39 -12.44 1.80 2.71
CA VAL A 39 -11.25 1.05 2.28
C VAL A 39 -11.71 -0.31 1.78
N PHE A 40 -11.58 -0.57 0.48
CA PHE A 40 -12.03 -1.85 -0.10
C PHE A 40 -10.90 -2.88 -0.22
N LYS A 41 -9.64 -2.44 -0.28
CA LYS A 41 -8.45 -3.31 -0.39
C LYS A 41 -7.17 -2.59 0.00
N GLU A 42 -6.20 -3.36 0.47
CA GLU A 42 -4.84 -2.92 0.80
C GLU A 42 -3.84 -3.69 -0.07
N TYR A 43 -2.84 -2.99 -0.58
CA TYR A 43 -1.77 -3.52 -1.42
C TYR A 43 -0.42 -3.24 -0.74
N ILE A 44 0.41 -4.26 -0.56
CA ILE A 44 1.64 -4.17 0.21
C ILE A 44 2.81 -4.74 -0.60
N ASP A 45 3.88 -3.96 -0.76
CA ASP A 45 5.16 -4.45 -1.30
C ASP A 45 6.27 -4.33 -0.24
N GLU A 46 6.80 -5.46 0.23
CA GLU A 46 7.89 -5.53 1.21
C GLU A 46 9.22 -5.89 0.54
N GLY A 47 10.29 -5.13 0.82
CA GLY A 47 11.65 -5.50 0.41
C GLY A 47 12.01 -5.17 -1.04
N GLU A 48 11.27 -4.28 -1.70
CA GLU A 48 11.48 -3.99 -3.12
C GLU A 48 12.22 -2.66 -3.31
N SER A 49 13.40 -2.72 -3.93
CA SER A 49 14.18 -1.53 -4.28
C SER A 49 13.35 -0.61 -5.18
N ALA A 50 13.45 0.71 -4.97
CA ALA A 50 12.75 1.71 -5.78
C ALA A 50 13.14 1.67 -7.28
N LEU A 51 14.22 0.96 -7.62
CA LEU A 51 14.70 0.75 -9.00
C LEU A 51 14.14 -0.53 -9.64
N SER A 52 13.51 -1.42 -8.87
CA SER A 52 12.96 -2.68 -9.37
C SER A 52 11.51 -2.51 -9.83
N ILE A 53 11.20 -3.14 -10.96
CA ILE A 53 9.86 -3.30 -11.54
C ILE A 53 9.04 -4.38 -10.80
N ASN A 54 9.64 -5.10 -9.84
CA ASN A 54 8.94 -6.01 -8.94
C ASN A 54 8.11 -5.24 -7.91
N ARG A 55 6.94 -4.75 -8.31
CA ARG A 55 5.95 -4.22 -7.36
C ARG A 55 4.63 -4.93 -7.61
N PRO A 56 4.56 -6.24 -7.30
CA PRO A 56 3.41 -7.05 -7.66
C PRO A 56 2.10 -6.47 -7.12
N ALA A 57 2.09 -5.94 -5.89
CA ALA A 57 0.89 -5.38 -5.30
C ALA A 57 0.50 -4.05 -5.98
N PHE A 58 1.48 -3.23 -6.38
CA PHE A 58 1.22 -2.04 -7.19
C PHE A 58 0.64 -2.38 -8.57
N LEU A 59 1.22 -3.38 -9.26
CA LEU A 59 0.73 -3.80 -10.57
C LEU A 59 -0.69 -4.37 -10.49
N GLU A 60 -0.98 -5.14 -9.45
CA GLU A 60 -2.32 -5.64 -9.15
C GLU A 60 -3.32 -4.49 -8.95
N MET A 61 -2.96 -3.49 -8.14
CA MET A 61 -3.79 -2.31 -7.89
C MET A 61 -4.15 -1.58 -9.20
N ILE A 62 -3.17 -1.37 -10.08
CA ILE A 62 -3.39 -0.71 -11.38
C ILE A 62 -4.26 -1.55 -12.32
N PHE A 63 -4.08 -2.87 -12.30
CA PHE A 63 -4.89 -3.75 -13.13
C PHE A 63 -6.35 -3.81 -12.66
N GLU A 64 -6.59 -3.84 -11.35
CA GLU A 64 -7.93 -3.86 -10.79
C GLU A 64 -8.68 -2.53 -11.00
N THR A 65 -7.98 -1.38 -10.93
CA THR A 65 -8.59 -0.08 -11.25
C THR A 65 -9.03 0.03 -12.71
N LYS A 66 -8.33 -0.63 -13.64
CA LYS A 66 -8.71 -0.65 -15.07
C LYS A 66 -9.92 -1.54 -15.37
N LYS A 67 -10.24 -2.51 -14.50
CA LYS A 67 -11.38 -3.43 -14.69
C LYS A 67 -12.72 -2.84 -14.25
N GLN A 68 -12.71 -1.78 -13.46
CA GLN A 68 -13.92 -1.16 -12.92
C GLN A 68 -14.43 0.03 -13.76
N ILE A 69 -13.99 0.15 -15.01
CA ILE A 69 -14.45 1.15 -15.99
C ILE A 69 -15.25 0.46 -17.10
#